data_AF-A0A397SMV5-F1
#
_entry.id   AF-A0A397SMV5-F1
#
_cell.length_a   1.000
_cell.length_b   1.000
_cell.length_c   1.000
_cell.angle_alpha   90.00
_cell.angle_beta   90.00
_cell.angle_gamma   90.00
#
_symmetry.space_group_name_H-M   'P 1'
#
loop_
_entity.id
_entity.type
_entity.pdbx_description
1 polymer ?
#
loop_
_entity_poly.entity_id
_entity_poly.type
_entity_poly.pdbx_seq_one_letter_code
_entity_poly.pdbx_strand_id
1 'polypeptide(L)'
;MSLLRPKIIVFIFVATIFFLIFWPTNYNYSNQTCLPLNNGSPGPVLDAIRTTIITDSKGEQKEYLNAKGYITYLHTLRKQHQAAISALTRSADRAVANNTVYSVTLKPQLPPSGDEHDYMSLGRYFWPDPTKPDGLPYIRKDGYVNPEFFTILDYVYMRQMFREVQDLGFAYFFTRNETYVQKAMYRIREWFLDEKTKMNPNLKYAGFRKGEVMGWKTGVLDFHQIFRMLQAIPLMRYSNQWDPSIEVGLKAWLSEYYVWFTTSKMGRGEGRAKNNHGTFYDVQALFLLDYLGRYDEAKLFIKQSVENRINNGILPTGQQPHETERPTSWFYSIFNLQGLFMLAERADHFDFDAWNYVGPEGQSIRKAVDYLLSYALNGGEGWPVKNIKGFEMNDYVKILELSYIIWGDEKYLDSIEELRPKAKAEQAAGLKLAKWEDNYLCDIALLTNRLLWTCLY
;
A
#
# COMPACT_ATOMS: atom_id res chain seq x y z
N MET A 1 6.64 -11.53 -38.94
CA MET A 1 6.25 -12.92 -38.61
C MET A 1 7.35 -13.55 -37.78
N SER A 2 7.22 -13.54 -36.45
CA SER A 2 7.98 -14.41 -35.55
C SER A 2 7.07 -14.82 -34.40
N LEU A 3 7.06 -16.12 -34.15
CA LEU A 3 6.07 -16.90 -33.40
C LEU A 3 5.83 -16.43 -31.96
N LEU A 4 4.57 -16.10 -31.66
CA LEU A 4 4.01 -16.09 -30.30
C LEU A 4 4.01 -17.51 -29.73
N ARG A 5 4.40 -17.67 -28.46
CA ARG A 5 4.38 -18.97 -27.77
C ARG A 5 2.93 -19.51 -27.66
N PRO A 6 2.67 -20.79 -28.02
CA PRO A 6 1.31 -21.33 -28.19
C PRO A 6 0.51 -21.53 -26.89
N LYS A 7 1.09 -21.32 -25.69
CA LYS A 7 0.37 -21.48 -24.41
C LYS A 7 -0.49 -20.27 -24.01
N ILE A 8 -0.24 -19.10 -24.59
CA ILE A 8 -0.91 -17.84 -24.19
C ILE A 8 -2.25 -17.67 -24.93
N ILE A 9 -2.37 -18.19 -26.16
CA ILE A 9 -3.57 -18.00 -27.00
C ILE A 9 -4.77 -18.84 -26.53
N VAL A 10 -4.52 -20.05 -25.97
CA VAL A 10 -5.61 -20.93 -25.51
C VAL A 10 -6.29 -20.38 -24.24
N PHE A 11 -5.56 -19.67 -23.38
CA PHE A 11 -6.12 -19.15 -22.12
C PHE A 11 -6.93 -17.85 -22.31
N ILE A 12 -6.51 -16.99 -23.24
CA ILE A 12 -7.21 -15.74 -23.56
C ILE A 12 -8.57 -16.03 -24.22
N PHE A 13 -8.65 -17.07 -25.07
CA PHE A 13 -9.92 -17.41 -25.72
C PHE A 13 -10.97 -17.98 -24.75
N VAL A 14 -10.56 -18.73 -23.72
CA VAL A 14 -11.50 -19.34 -22.75
C VAL A 14 -12.01 -18.31 -21.74
N ALA A 15 -11.17 -17.38 -21.27
CA ALA A 15 -11.58 -16.35 -20.32
C ALA A 15 -12.54 -15.32 -20.95
N THR A 16 -12.30 -14.93 -22.20
CA THR A 16 -13.13 -13.91 -22.88
C THR A 16 -14.53 -14.45 -23.22
N ILE A 17 -14.65 -15.75 -23.52
CA ILE A 17 -15.93 -16.42 -23.77
C ILE A 17 -16.71 -16.64 -22.45
N PHE A 18 -16.02 -16.82 -21.31
CA PHE A 18 -16.65 -16.97 -20.00
C PHE A 18 -17.40 -15.71 -19.54
N PHE A 19 -16.87 -14.52 -19.85
CA PHE A 19 -17.50 -13.24 -19.49
C PHE A 19 -18.73 -12.89 -20.34
N LEU A 20 -18.84 -13.41 -21.55
CA LEU A 20 -19.97 -13.12 -22.46
C LEU A 20 -21.16 -14.07 -22.28
N ILE A 21 -20.95 -15.27 -21.72
CA ILE A 21 -22.00 -16.30 -21.64
C ILE A 21 -22.72 -16.33 -20.28
N PHE A 22 -22.09 -15.88 -19.19
CA PHE A 22 -22.63 -16.04 -17.83
C PHE A 22 -23.02 -14.75 -17.09
N TRP A 23 -23.16 -13.63 -17.80
CA TRP A 23 -23.71 -12.40 -17.21
C TRP A 23 -25.22 -12.35 -17.50
N PRO A 24 -26.12 -12.61 -16.53
CA PRO A 24 -27.53 -12.33 -16.75
C PRO A 24 -27.69 -10.82 -16.72
N THR A 25 -28.17 -10.23 -17.82
CA THR A 25 -28.38 -8.79 -17.97
C THR A 25 -29.58 -8.23 -17.23
N ASN A 26 -30.28 -9.01 -16.40
CA ASN A 26 -31.35 -8.52 -15.53
C ASN A 26 -31.51 -9.44 -14.31
N TYR A 27 -31.17 -8.96 -13.12
CA TYR A 27 -31.62 -9.58 -11.87
C TYR A 27 -32.32 -8.53 -11.01
N ASN A 28 -33.64 -8.68 -10.92
CA ASN A 28 -34.52 -7.84 -10.13
C ASN A 28 -34.47 -8.35 -8.68
N TYR A 29 -33.96 -7.55 -7.75
CA TYR A 29 -33.93 -7.87 -6.33
C TYR A 29 -35.30 -7.54 -5.71
N SER A 30 -36.21 -8.50 -5.66
CA SER A 30 -37.28 -8.46 -4.67
C SER A 30 -37.65 -9.86 -4.18
N ASN A 31 -37.61 -10.00 -2.85
CA ASN A 31 -38.13 -11.10 -2.04
C ASN A 31 -37.53 -12.49 -2.25
N GLN A 32 -36.41 -12.74 -1.56
CA GLN A 32 -36.18 -14.07 -0.96
C GLN A 32 -35.80 -13.90 0.51
N THR A 33 -36.67 -14.43 1.37
CA THR A 33 -36.52 -14.52 2.81
C THR A 33 -35.33 -15.42 3.16
N CYS A 34 -34.37 -14.87 3.90
CA CYS A 34 -33.24 -15.63 4.43
C CYS A 34 -33.73 -16.63 5.49
N LEU A 35 -33.34 -17.89 5.34
CA LEU A 35 -33.47 -18.90 6.40
C LEU A 35 -32.50 -18.55 7.56
N PRO A 36 -32.85 -18.90 8.82
CA PRO A 36 -32.08 -18.48 9.99
C PRO A 36 -30.72 -19.18 10.04
N LEU A 37 -29.70 -18.38 10.37
CA LEU A 37 -28.33 -18.82 10.64
C LEU A 37 -28.32 -19.67 11.92
N ASN A 38 -27.84 -20.90 11.81
CA ASN A 38 -27.55 -21.74 12.96
C ASN A 38 -26.21 -21.30 13.58
N ASN A 39 -26.17 -21.05 14.89
CA ASN A 39 -25.01 -20.58 15.67
C ASN A 39 -23.93 -21.67 15.89
N GLY A 40 -23.56 -22.42 14.84
CA GLY A 40 -22.39 -23.28 14.85
C GLY A 40 -21.24 -22.57 14.16
N SER A 41 -20.21 -22.18 14.90
CA SER A 41 -18.97 -21.62 14.37
C SER A 41 -18.44 -22.50 13.22
N PRO A 42 -18.24 -21.97 12.00
CA PRO A 42 -17.50 -22.73 11.01
C PRO A 42 -16.04 -22.76 11.46
N GLY A 43 -15.56 -23.95 11.79
CA GLY A 43 -14.13 -24.23 11.92
C GLY A 43 -13.36 -23.93 10.62
N PRO A 44 -12.03 -24.07 10.64
CA PRO A 44 -11.16 -23.63 9.55
C PRO A 44 -11.58 -24.25 8.21
N VAL A 45 -11.49 -23.44 7.15
CA VAL A 45 -11.90 -23.72 5.76
C VAL A 45 -11.38 -25.06 5.19
N LEU A 46 -10.34 -25.63 5.80
CA LEU A 46 -9.71 -26.90 5.44
C LEU A 46 -10.65 -28.12 5.48
N ASP A 47 -11.61 -28.19 6.42
CA ASP A 47 -12.47 -29.39 6.57
C ASP A 47 -13.53 -29.55 5.46
N ALA A 48 -13.75 -28.52 4.63
CA ALA A 48 -14.79 -28.51 3.61
C ALA A 48 -14.27 -28.77 2.18
N ILE A 49 -12.95 -28.76 1.98
CA ILE A 49 -12.30 -28.95 0.68
C ILE A 49 -11.99 -30.44 0.52
N ARG A 50 -12.81 -31.14 -0.26
CA ARG A 50 -12.62 -32.57 -0.52
C ARG A 50 -11.73 -32.79 -1.73
N THR A 51 -10.75 -33.66 -1.57
CA THR A 51 -9.82 -34.07 -2.62
C THR A 51 -10.13 -35.49 -3.12
N THR A 52 -9.44 -35.90 -4.18
CA THR A 52 -9.40 -37.27 -4.71
C THR A 52 -7.98 -37.56 -5.18
N ILE A 53 -7.51 -38.78 -4.98
CA ILE A 53 -6.19 -39.20 -5.45
C ILE A 53 -6.37 -39.86 -6.82
N ILE A 54 -5.68 -39.34 -7.83
CA ILE A 54 -5.61 -39.92 -9.17
C ILE A 54 -4.22 -40.52 -9.34
N THR A 55 -4.17 -41.80 -9.67
CA THR A 55 -2.93 -42.49 -10.06
C THR A 55 -2.77 -42.40 -11.57
N ASP A 56 -1.63 -41.91 -12.04
CA ASP A 56 -1.33 -41.83 -13.47
C ASP A 56 -0.92 -43.20 -14.07
N SER A 57 -0.71 -43.23 -15.39
CA SER A 57 -0.31 -44.45 -16.10
C SER A 57 1.08 -45.00 -15.71
N LYS A 58 1.87 -44.24 -14.95
CA LYS A 58 3.18 -44.63 -14.41
C LYS A 58 3.10 -45.06 -12.94
N GLY A 59 1.91 -45.02 -12.32
CA GLY A 59 1.72 -45.34 -10.91
C GLY A 59 1.93 -44.15 -9.97
N GLU A 60 2.13 -42.93 -10.47
CA GLU A 60 2.30 -41.74 -9.64
C GLU A 60 0.93 -41.24 -9.15
N GLN A 61 0.78 -41.11 -7.84
CA GLN A 61 -0.43 -40.57 -7.21
C GLN A 61 -0.36 -39.05 -7.10
N LYS A 62 -1.43 -38.37 -7.53
CA LYS A 62 -1.60 -36.92 -7.37
C LYS A 62 -2.97 -36.62 -6.75
N GLU A 63 -2.97 -35.71 -5.79
CA GLU A 63 -4.19 -35.25 -5.13
C GLU A 63 -4.82 -34.10 -5.93
N TYR A 64 -6.12 -34.18 -6.17
CA TYR A 64 -6.89 -33.17 -6.90
C TYR A 64 -8.13 -32.78 -6.10
N LEU A 65 -8.54 -31.51 -6.20
CA LEU A 65 -9.87 -31.11 -5.75
C LEU A 65 -10.93 -31.91 -6.50
N ASN A 66 -11.79 -32.64 -5.80
CA ASN A 66 -12.93 -33.25 -6.45
C ASN A 66 -14.00 -32.19 -6.77
N ALA A 67 -14.99 -32.53 -7.60
CA ALA A 67 -15.99 -31.55 -8.05
C ALA A 67 -16.70 -30.83 -6.90
N LYS A 68 -16.99 -31.52 -5.79
CA LYS A 68 -17.60 -30.91 -4.60
C LYS A 68 -16.61 -29.98 -3.88
N GLY A 69 -15.35 -30.40 -3.72
CA GLY A 69 -14.28 -29.55 -3.18
C GLY A 69 -14.05 -28.29 -4.00
N TYR A 70 -14.07 -28.40 -5.33
CA TYR A 70 -13.96 -27.27 -6.24
C TYR A 70 -15.14 -26.29 -6.11
N ILE A 71 -16.38 -26.79 -6.03
CA ILE A 71 -17.57 -25.94 -5.80
C ILE A 71 -17.48 -25.23 -4.44
N THR A 72 -17.07 -25.93 -3.37
CA THR A 72 -16.85 -25.31 -2.05
C THR A 72 -15.80 -24.21 -2.11
N TYR A 73 -14.68 -24.46 -2.80
CA TYR A 73 -13.62 -23.47 -3.01
C TYR A 73 -14.16 -22.22 -3.73
N LEU A 74 -14.86 -22.39 -4.85
CA LEU A 74 -15.47 -21.28 -5.59
C LEU A 74 -16.50 -20.51 -4.74
N HIS A 75 -17.30 -21.21 -3.93
CA HIS A 75 -18.27 -20.58 -3.03
C HIS A 75 -17.57 -19.73 -1.96
N THR A 76 -16.51 -20.25 -1.35
CA THR A 76 -15.69 -19.56 -0.37
C THR A 76 -15.05 -18.30 -0.97
N LEU A 77 -14.43 -18.42 -2.15
CA LEU A 77 -13.88 -17.27 -2.87
C LEU A 77 -14.93 -16.21 -3.15
N ARG A 78 -16.10 -16.61 -3.65
CA ARG A 78 -17.21 -15.68 -3.91
C ARG A 78 -17.64 -14.94 -2.64
N LYS A 79 -17.77 -15.66 -1.52
CA LYS A 79 -18.15 -15.07 -0.23
C LYS A 79 -17.09 -14.09 0.27
N GLN A 80 -15.81 -14.43 0.16
CA GLN A 80 -14.70 -13.56 0.56
C GLN A 80 -14.62 -12.31 -0.32
N HIS A 81 -14.76 -12.47 -1.64
CA HIS A 81 -14.83 -11.34 -2.57
C HIS A 81 -16.00 -10.41 -2.26
N GLN A 82 -17.19 -10.96 -1.98
CA GLN A 82 -18.36 -10.16 -1.56
C GLN A 82 -18.12 -9.43 -0.23
N ALA A 83 -17.46 -10.07 0.73
CA ALA A 83 -17.11 -9.45 2.01
C ALA A 83 -16.12 -8.28 1.81
N ALA A 84 -15.09 -8.46 0.97
CA ALA A 84 -14.12 -7.44 0.63
C ALA A 84 -14.78 -6.23 -0.05
N ILE A 85 -15.59 -6.46 -1.09
CA ILE A 85 -16.37 -5.39 -1.75
C ILE A 85 -17.27 -4.70 -0.73
N SER A 86 -17.97 -5.44 0.14
CA SER A 86 -18.83 -4.84 1.16
C SER A 86 -18.06 -3.97 2.15
N ALA A 87 -16.84 -4.37 2.54
CA ALA A 87 -15.97 -3.58 3.41
C ALA A 87 -15.52 -2.29 2.72
N LEU A 88 -15.09 -2.40 1.46
CA LEU A 88 -14.70 -1.28 0.61
C LEU A 88 -15.86 -0.28 0.41
N THR A 89 -17.05 -0.78 0.04
CA THR A 89 -18.26 0.03 -0.11
C THR A 89 -18.61 0.77 1.18
N ARG A 90 -18.51 0.10 2.36
CA ARG A 90 -18.72 0.78 3.65
C ARG A 90 -17.71 1.89 3.90
N SER A 91 -16.45 1.72 3.49
CA SER A 91 -15.43 2.78 3.60
C SER A 91 -15.74 3.94 2.66
N ALA A 92 -16.13 3.66 1.41
CA ALA A 92 -16.54 4.67 0.44
C ALA A 92 -17.80 5.44 0.88
N ASP A 93 -18.81 4.75 1.41
CA ASP A 93 -20.03 5.37 1.95
C ASP A 93 -19.71 6.31 3.12
N ARG A 94 -18.79 5.91 4.01
CA ARG A 94 -18.29 6.79 5.07
C ARG A 94 -17.56 8.01 4.49
N ALA A 95 -16.75 7.83 3.45
CA ALA A 95 -16.06 8.93 2.79
C ALA A 95 -17.06 9.90 2.13
N VAL A 96 -18.12 9.40 1.49
CA VAL A 96 -19.22 10.24 0.94
C VAL A 96 -19.90 11.05 2.04
N ALA A 97 -20.25 10.39 3.16
CA ALA A 97 -20.92 11.04 4.29
C ALA A 97 -20.02 12.01 5.08
N ASN A 98 -18.70 11.97 4.85
CA ASN A 98 -17.74 12.78 5.59
C ASN A 98 -17.70 14.23 5.08
N ASN A 99 -18.21 15.15 5.90
CA ASN A 99 -18.26 16.58 5.58
C ASN A 99 -17.13 17.40 6.23
N THR A 100 -16.11 16.77 6.82
CA THR A 100 -14.91 17.48 7.28
C THR A 100 -14.21 18.13 6.09
N VAL A 101 -13.84 19.41 6.20
CA VAL A 101 -13.02 20.10 5.21
C VAL A 101 -11.56 19.66 5.36
N TYR A 102 -10.92 19.24 4.27
CA TYR A 102 -9.49 18.94 4.26
C TYR A 102 -8.72 20.05 3.59
N SER A 103 -7.97 20.81 4.38
CA SER A 103 -7.16 21.90 3.87
C SER A 103 -5.94 22.13 4.75
N VAL A 104 -4.84 22.53 4.13
CA VAL A 104 -3.66 23.04 4.83
C VAL A 104 -3.92 24.40 5.46
N THR A 105 -4.92 25.15 5.01
CA THR A 105 -5.24 26.48 5.56
C THR A 105 -5.97 26.43 6.91
N LEU A 106 -6.33 25.24 7.39
CA LEU A 106 -7.03 25.05 8.67
C LEU A 106 -6.11 25.01 9.88
N LYS A 107 -4.79 24.85 9.69
CA LYS A 107 -3.85 24.83 10.81
C LYS A 107 -3.77 26.22 11.45
N PRO A 108 -3.84 26.33 12.79
CA PRO A 108 -3.71 27.64 13.45
C PRO A 108 -2.26 28.14 13.45
N GLN A 109 -1.27 27.27 13.23
CA GLN A 109 0.14 27.65 13.15
C GLN A 109 0.53 27.98 11.72
N LEU A 110 0.94 29.22 11.46
CA LEU A 110 1.53 29.58 10.17
C LEU A 110 2.95 28.99 10.04
N PRO A 111 3.30 28.44 8.87
CA PRO A 111 4.69 28.11 8.56
C PRO A 111 5.56 29.36 8.59
N PRO A 112 6.89 29.23 8.72
CA PRO A 112 7.81 30.37 8.68
C PRO A 112 7.72 31.29 7.46
N SER A 113 7.12 30.84 6.34
CA SER A 113 6.82 31.70 5.19
C SER A 113 5.74 32.76 5.46
N GLY A 114 4.88 32.53 6.47
CA GLY A 114 3.66 33.30 6.70
C GLY A 114 2.50 32.93 5.77
N ASP A 115 2.68 31.96 4.85
CA ASP A 115 1.66 31.52 3.91
C ASP A 115 0.92 30.29 4.46
N GLU A 116 -0.40 30.40 4.66
CA GLU A 116 -1.25 29.31 5.16
C GLU A 116 -1.38 28.14 4.16
N HIS A 117 -1.15 28.39 2.87
CA HIS A 117 -1.18 27.37 1.82
C HIS A 117 0.06 26.48 1.81
N ASP A 118 1.12 26.83 2.53
CA ASP A 118 2.28 25.96 2.66
C ASP A 118 2.00 24.79 3.62
N TYR A 119 2.20 23.56 3.15
CA TYR A 119 2.07 22.36 4.00
C TYR A 119 3.11 22.37 5.12
N MET A 120 2.66 22.06 6.33
CA MET A 120 3.53 21.93 7.50
C MET A 120 3.26 20.64 8.25
N SER A 121 4.33 20.02 8.76
CA SER A 121 4.23 18.93 9.73
C SER A 121 5.43 18.98 10.66
N LEU A 122 5.34 18.37 11.83
CA LEU A 122 6.47 18.31 12.75
C LEU A 122 7.32 17.05 12.52
N GLY A 123 8.58 17.08 12.94
CA GLY A 123 9.41 15.88 13.01
C GLY A 123 8.88 14.90 14.06
N ARG A 124 8.38 13.73 13.62
CA ARG A 124 7.73 12.70 14.46
C ARG A 124 8.47 12.35 15.76
N TYR A 125 9.79 12.34 15.73
CA TYR A 125 10.66 11.92 16.86
C TYR A 125 11.44 13.08 17.47
N PHE A 126 11.03 14.33 17.23
CA PHE A 126 11.72 15.50 17.76
C PHE A 126 10.96 16.05 18.96
N TRP A 127 11.67 16.24 20.07
CA TRP A 127 11.14 16.63 21.38
C TRP A 127 11.85 17.87 21.90
N PRO A 128 11.21 18.66 22.80
CA PRO A 128 11.90 19.74 23.52
C PRO A 128 13.19 19.24 24.18
N ASP A 129 14.25 20.04 24.09
CA ASP A 129 15.52 19.78 24.76
C ASP A 129 15.42 20.16 26.25
N PRO A 130 15.43 19.19 27.19
CA PRO A 130 15.29 19.50 28.61
C PRO A 130 16.49 20.26 29.19
N THR A 131 17.60 20.39 28.44
CA THR A 131 18.78 21.15 28.85
C THR A 131 18.70 22.64 28.51
N LYS A 132 17.63 23.07 27.83
CA LYS A 132 17.44 24.45 27.35
C LYS A 132 16.22 25.09 28.03
N PRO A 133 16.31 26.36 28.47
CA PRO A 133 15.19 27.01 29.18
C PRO A 133 13.87 27.06 28.39
N ASP A 134 13.95 27.16 27.06
CA ASP A 134 12.83 27.22 26.13
C ASP A 134 12.56 25.88 25.42
N GLY A 135 13.36 24.85 25.71
CA GLY A 135 13.27 23.54 25.06
C GLY A 135 13.76 23.52 23.61
N LEU A 136 14.44 24.56 23.11
CA LEU A 136 14.84 24.69 21.71
C LEU A 136 16.37 24.65 21.51
N PRO A 137 16.87 24.15 20.36
CA PRO A 137 16.10 23.48 19.30
C PRO A 137 15.66 22.07 19.75
N TYR A 138 14.59 21.54 19.14
CA TYR A 138 14.14 20.18 19.45
C TYR A 138 15.23 19.14 19.12
N ILE A 139 15.33 18.11 19.96
CA ILE A 139 16.28 17.00 19.84
C ILE A 139 15.59 15.70 19.43
N ARG A 140 16.33 14.83 18.71
CA ARG A 140 15.80 13.56 18.20
C ARG A 140 15.78 12.47 19.29
N LYS A 141 14.63 11.86 19.53
CA LYS A 141 14.44 10.65 20.36
C LYS A 141 13.83 9.54 19.50
N ASP A 142 14.68 8.84 18.74
CA ASP A 142 14.23 7.85 17.75
C ASP A 142 13.39 6.72 18.34
N GLY A 143 12.30 6.36 17.65
CA GLY A 143 11.32 5.37 18.10
C GLY A 143 10.28 5.90 19.10
N TYR A 144 10.48 7.08 19.68
CA TYR A 144 9.56 7.72 20.63
C TYR A 144 8.81 8.88 19.97
N VAL A 145 7.55 8.63 19.60
CA VAL A 145 6.71 9.62 18.91
C VAL A 145 6.36 10.76 19.86
N ASN A 146 6.68 11.99 19.48
CA ASN A 146 6.19 13.19 20.17
C ASN A 146 4.68 13.38 19.84
N PRO A 147 3.75 13.35 20.82
CA PRO A 147 2.32 13.57 20.56
C PRO A 147 2.02 14.90 19.86
N GLU A 148 2.87 15.90 20.04
CA GLU A 148 2.76 17.18 19.37
C GLU A 148 2.77 17.06 17.84
N PHE A 149 3.37 15.99 17.31
CA PHE A 149 3.33 15.67 15.88
C PHE A 149 1.91 15.76 15.29
N PHE A 150 0.89 15.37 16.05
CA PHE A 150 -0.51 15.36 15.62
C PHE A 150 -1.24 16.68 15.81
N THR A 151 -0.58 17.72 16.32
CA THR A 151 -1.20 19.05 16.51
C THR A 151 -1.28 19.85 15.23
N ILE A 152 -0.42 19.53 14.23
CA ILE A 152 -0.54 20.08 12.88
C ILE A 152 -1.29 19.05 12.03
N LEU A 153 -2.49 19.42 11.59
CA LEU A 153 -3.43 18.49 10.99
C LEU A 153 -3.17 18.20 9.52
N ASP A 154 -2.33 18.99 8.83
CA ASP A 154 -2.00 18.80 7.41
C ASP A 154 -1.58 17.35 7.11
N TYR A 155 -0.71 16.76 7.94
CA TYR A 155 -0.29 15.36 7.81
C TYR A 155 -1.46 14.37 7.86
N VAL A 156 -2.41 14.61 8.77
CA VAL A 156 -3.57 13.73 8.98
C VAL A 156 -4.57 13.90 7.85
N TYR A 157 -4.94 15.14 7.53
CA TYR A 157 -5.94 15.46 6.51
C TYR A 157 -5.49 15.06 5.12
N MET A 158 -4.25 15.33 4.74
CA MET A 158 -3.68 14.91 3.46
C MET A 158 -3.80 13.40 3.27
N ARG A 159 -3.37 12.62 4.27
CA ARG A 159 -3.38 11.16 4.19
C ARG A 159 -4.79 10.60 4.22
N GLN A 160 -5.70 11.24 4.96
CA GLN A 160 -7.10 10.87 4.94
C GLN A 160 -7.71 11.13 3.57
N MET A 161 -7.41 12.28 2.94
CA MET A 161 -7.81 12.60 1.57
C MET A 161 -7.28 11.56 0.58
N PHE A 162 -5.99 11.19 0.63
CA PHE A 162 -5.44 10.14 -0.25
C PHE A 162 -6.15 8.80 -0.10
N ARG A 163 -6.49 8.40 1.14
CA ARG A 163 -7.23 7.15 1.41
C ARG A 163 -8.68 7.24 0.94
N GLU A 164 -9.37 8.35 1.20
CA GLU A 164 -10.76 8.52 0.76
C GLU A 164 -10.85 8.46 -0.77
N VAL A 165 -9.98 9.14 -1.50
CA VAL A 165 -9.98 9.06 -2.98
C VAL A 165 -9.69 7.64 -3.47
N GLN A 166 -8.82 6.90 -2.77
CA GLN A 166 -8.59 5.48 -3.06
C GLN A 166 -9.87 4.65 -2.90
N ASP A 167 -10.48 4.72 -1.70
CA ASP A 167 -11.66 3.93 -1.36
C ASP A 167 -12.83 4.25 -2.31
N LEU A 168 -13.04 5.53 -2.63
CA LEU A 168 -14.06 6.01 -3.56
C LEU A 168 -13.83 5.48 -4.98
N GLY A 169 -12.59 5.58 -5.49
CA GLY A 169 -12.26 5.13 -6.84
C GLY A 169 -12.37 3.61 -7.00
N PHE A 170 -11.90 2.86 -6.00
CA PHE A 170 -11.99 1.40 -6.00
C PHE A 170 -13.44 0.95 -5.86
N ALA A 171 -14.23 1.57 -4.96
CA ALA A 171 -15.64 1.26 -4.83
C ALA A 171 -16.42 1.59 -6.11
N TYR A 172 -16.13 2.72 -6.77
CA TYR A 172 -16.72 3.06 -8.07
C TYR A 172 -16.46 1.98 -9.13
N PHE A 173 -15.22 1.46 -9.20
CA PHE A 173 -14.89 0.40 -10.16
C PHE A 173 -15.81 -0.83 -10.05
N PHE A 174 -16.12 -1.26 -8.82
CA PHE A 174 -16.96 -2.44 -8.57
C PHE A 174 -18.47 -2.16 -8.60
N THR A 175 -18.89 -0.97 -8.17
CA THR A 175 -20.32 -0.67 -7.92
C THR A 175 -20.94 0.23 -8.99
N ARG A 176 -20.12 0.98 -9.72
CA ARG A 176 -20.54 2.06 -10.64
C ARG A 176 -21.38 3.16 -9.96
N ASN A 177 -21.30 3.30 -8.64
CA ASN A 177 -22.02 4.35 -7.92
C ASN A 177 -21.37 5.72 -8.14
N GLU A 178 -22.07 6.58 -8.87
CA GLU A 178 -21.59 7.89 -9.32
C GLU A 178 -21.32 8.88 -8.17
N THR A 179 -21.97 8.69 -7.00
CA THR A 179 -21.73 9.56 -5.82
C THR A 179 -20.28 9.47 -5.32
N TYR A 180 -19.61 8.33 -5.55
CA TYR A 180 -18.22 8.16 -5.18
C TYR A 180 -17.28 9.05 -6.00
N VAL A 181 -17.53 9.16 -7.31
CA VAL A 181 -16.73 10.02 -8.19
C VAL A 181 -16.97 11.48 -7.89
N GLN A 182 -18.24 11.88 -7.66
CA GLN A 182 -18.57 13.24 -7.25
C GLN A 182 -17.81 13.64 -5.97
N LYS A 183 -17.77 12.76 -4.97
CA LYS A 183 -17.03 13.03 -3.73
C LYS A 183 -15.51 13.08 -3.96
N ALA A 184 -14.96 12.19 -4.78
CA ALA A 184 -13.54 12.17 -5.08
C ALA A 184 -13.10 13.46 -5.79
N MET A 185 -13.88 13.94 -6.75
CA MET A 185 -13.62 15.21 -7.46
C MET A 185 -13.67 16.40 -6.50
N TYR A 186 -14.64 16.41 -5.59
CA TYR A 186 -14.70 17.41 -4.52
C TYR A 186 -13.42 17.41 -3.67
N ARG A 187 -12.94 16.24 -3.21
CA ARG A 187 -11.73 16.12 -2.39
C ARG A 187 -10.46 16.59 -3.09
N ILE A 188 -10.31 16.24 -4.37
CA ILE A 188 -9.16 16.67 -5.17
C ILE A 188 -9.18 18.18 -5.36
N ARG A 189 -10.34 18.75 -5.70
CA ARG A 189 -10.49 20.20 -5.84
C ARG A 189 -10.20 20.92 -4.53
N GLU A 190 -10.78 20.46 -3.44
CA GLU A 190 -10.63 21.03 -2.09
C GLU A 190 -9.16 21.11 -1.67
N TRP A 191 -8.39 20.02 -1.85
CA TRP A 191 -6.99 19.99 -1.40
C TRP A 191 -6.01 20.67 -2.36
N PHE A 192 -6.24 20.61 -3.68
CA PHE A 192 -5.21 20.99 -4.66
C PHE A 192 -5.51 22.26 -5.46
N LEU A 193 -6.79 22.63 -5.64
CA LEU A 193 -7.18 23.57 -6.70
C LEU A 193 -7.98 24.77 -6.20
N ASP A 194 -8.80 24.61 -5.16
CA ASP A 194 -9.61 25.71 -4.65
C ASP A 194 -8.70 26.76 -3.99
N GLU A 195 -8.73 27.99 -4.49
CA GLU A 195 -7.88 29.10 -4.03
C GLU A 195 -7.96 29.37 -2.52
N LYS A 196 -9.06 28.98 -1.85
CA LYS A 196 -9.21 29.17 -0.39
C LYS A 196 -8.58 28.06 0.45
N THR A 197 -8.32 26.90 -0.14
CA THR A 197 -7.94 25.68 0.60
C THR A 197 -6.76 24.94 0.01
N LYS A 198 -6.31 25.29 -1.20
CA LYS A 198 -5.28 24.57 -1.91
C LYS A 198 -3.97 24.52 -1.14
N MET A 199 -3.27 23.41 -1.25
CA MET A 199 -1.88 23.29 -0.81
C MET A 199 -0.94 23.84 -1.90
N ASN A 200 0.12 24.55 -1.54
CA ASN A 200 1.19 24.89 -2.48
C ASN A 200 1.98 23.61 -2.88
N PRO A 201 2.48 23.49 -4.14
CA PRO A 201 3.10 22.26 -4.66
C PRO A 201 4.53 22.01 -4.13
N ASN A 202 4.71 21.96 -2.81
CA ASN A 202 5.99 21.72 -2.15
C ASN A 202 5.82 21.21 -0.71
N LEU A 203 6.88 20.64 -0.13
CA LEU A 203 6.94 20.22 1.28
C LEU A 203 8.04 20.95 2.06
N LYS A 204 8.22 22.26 1.81
CA LYS A 204 9.31 23.07 2.41
C LYS A 204 9.31 23.04 3.95
N TYR A 205 8.14 22.88 4.57
CA TYR A 205 7.96 22.89 6.02
C TYR A 205 7.49 21.55 6.59
N ALA A 206 7.63 20.46 5.81
CA ALA A 206 7.39 19.12 6.32
C ALA A 206 8.54 18.64 7.23
N GLY A 207 8.22 17.84 8.25
CA GLY A 207 9.20 17.35 9.22
C GLY A 207 9.89 18.47 10.01
N PHE A 208 9.21 19.59 10.19
CA PHE A 208 9.70 20.78 10.88
C PHE A 208 10.12 20.45 12.31
N ARG A 209 11.29 20.94 12.71
CA ARG A 209 11.83 20.76 14.06
C ARG A 209 11.83 22.14 14.68
N LYS A 210 11.13 22.33 15.81
CA LYS A 210 11.08 23.65 16.42
C LYS A 210 12.47 24.14 16.79
N GLY A 211 12.71 25.43 16.55
CA GLY A 211 14.04 26.04 16.62
C GLY A 211 14.77 26.10 15.27
N GLU A 212 14.20 25.53 14.21
CA GLU A 212 14.70 25.64 12.83
C GLU A 212 13.87 26.63 12.00
N VAL A 213 14.41 27.06 10.86
CA VAL A 213 13.74 27.99 9.93
C VAL A 213 13.05 27.30 8.74
N MET A 214 13.33 26.01 8.52
CA MET A 214 12.80 25.21 7.42
C MET A 214 12.45 23.80 7.91
N GLY A 215 11.67 23.08 7.10
CA GLY A 215 11.46 21.64 7.27
C GLY A 215 12.75 20.83 7.11
N TRP A 216 12.64 19.52 7.25
CA TRP A 216 13.77 18.60 7.10
C TRP A 216 13.54 17.59 5.99
N LYS A 217 14.62 17.11 5.35
CA LYS A 217 14.54 16.19 4.20
C LYS A 217 13.61 14.99 4.45
N THR A 218 13.62 14.44 5.66
CA THR A 218 12.79 13.30 6.07
C THR A 218 11.29 13.59 6.09
N GLY A 219 10.89 14.87 6.07
CA GLY A 219 9.50 15.28 5.94
C GLY A 219 8.92 15.02 4.54
N VAL A 220 9.76 14.82 3.53
CA VAL A 220 9.32 14.41 2.18
C VAL A 220 8.59 13.07 2.24
N LEU A 221 8.96 12.18 3.18
CA LEU A 221 8.24 10.92 3.44
C LEU A 221 6.76 11.10 3.76
N ASP A 222 6.30 12.27 4.23
CA ASP A 222 4.89 12.47 4.56
C ASP A 222 3.96 12.15 3.37
N PHE A 223 4.37 12.53 2.15
CA PHE A 223 3.64 12.32 0.90
C PHE A 223 3.70 10.88 0.36
N HIS A 224 4.39 9.93 1.02
CA HIS A 224 4.61 8.60 0.45
C HIS A 224 3.36 7.79 0.13
N GLN A 225 2.19 8.16 0.66
CA GLN A 225 0.92 7.50 0.36
C GLN A 225 0.17 8.10 -0.82
N ILE A 226 0.76 9.07 -1.55
CA ILE A 226 0.12 9.69 -2.72
C ILE A 226 -0.26 8.67 -3.80
N PHE A 227 0.50 7.58 -3.94
CA PHE A 227 0.22 6.50 -4.89
C PHE A 227 -1.22 5.98 -4.81
N ARG A 228 -1.82 5.99 -3.61
CA ARG A 228 -3.18 5.53 -3.34
C ARG A 228 -4.22 6.28 -4.15
N MET A 229 -4.10 7.60 -4.15
CA MET A 229 -4.95 8.50 -4.90
C MET A 229 -4.69 8.34 -6.40
N LEU A 230 -3.42 8.37 -6.80
CA LEU A 230 -3.02 8.38 -8.22
C LEU A 230 -3.44 7.11 -8.96
N GLN A 231 -3.40 5.94 -8.31
CA GLN A 231 -3.84 4.69 -8.92
C GLN A 231 -5.37 4.54 -9.00
N ALA A 232 -6.11 5.19 -8.11
CA ALA A 232 -7.56 5.10 -8.07
C ALA A 232 -8.24 6.04 -9.06
N ILE A 233 -7.64 7.21 -9.33
CA ILE A 233 -8.17 8.21 -10.25
C ILE A 233 -8.50 7.62 -11.65
N PRO A 234 -7.61 6.89 -12.34
CA PRO A 234 -7.90 6.35 -13.66
C PRO A 234 -9.17 5.49 -13.74
N LEU A 235 -9.54 4.81 -12.64
CA LEU A 235 -10.72 3.95 -12.59
C LEU A 235 -12.04 4.73 -12.67
N MET A 236 -12.02 6.01 -12.31
CA MET A 236 -13.19 6.89 -12.25
C MET A 236 -13.46 7.63 -13.56
N ARG A 237 -12.54 7.61 -14.54
CA ARG A 237 -12.65 8.38 -15.80
C ARG A 237 -13.86 8.03 -16.68
N TYR A 238 -14.48 6.87 -16.46
CA TYR A 238 -15.68 6.42 -17.19
C TYR A 238 -17.00 6.93 -16.57
N SER A 239 -16.93 7.63 -15.43
CA SER A 239 -18.08 8.20 -14.74
C SER A 239 -18.63 9.42 -15.49
N ASN A 240 -19.94 9.59 -15.44
CA ASN A 240 -20.58 10.82 -15.92
C ASN A 240 -20.40 12.02 -14.97
N GLN A 241 -19.90 11.79 -13.74
CA GLN A 241 -19.52 12.81 -12.77
C GLN A 241 -18.03 13.18 -12.87
N TRP A 242 -17.29 12.54 -13.78
CA TRP A 242 -15.89 12.86 -14.01
C TRP A 242 -15.76 14.28 -14.56
N ASP A 243 -14.96 15.12 -13.89
CA ASP A 243 -14.65 16.47 -14.34
C ASP A 243 -13.20 16.51 -14.85
N PRO A 244 -12.97 16.55 -16.18
CA PRO A 244 -11.62 16.60 -16.75
C PRO A 244 -10.82 17.84 -16.34
N SER A 245 -11.49 18.96 -16.02
CA SER A 245 -10.81 20.20 -15.64
C SER A 245 -10.09 20.06 -14.29
N ILE A 246 -10.67 19.28 -13.37
CA ILE A 246 -10.06 18.97 -12.07
C ILE A 246 -8.81 18.11 -12.28
N GLU A 247 -8.85 17.10 -13.16
CA GLU A 247 -7.66 16.29 -13.46
C GLU A 247 -6.55 17.11 -14.13
N VAL A 248 -6.90 18.01 -15.05
CA VAL A 248 -5.93 18.92 -15.68
C VAL A 248 -5.25 19.80 -14.63
N GLY A 249 -6.03 20.38 -13.71
CA GLY A 249 -5.50 21.17 -12.60
C GLY A 249 -4.61 20.35 -11.67
N LEU A 250 -5.02 19.14 -11.32
CA LEU A 250 -4.23 18.23 -10.48
C LEU A 250 -2.90 17.88 -11.16
N LYS A 251 -2.91 17.57 -12.46
CA LYS A 251 -1.67 17.27 -13.20
C LYS A 251 -0.73 18.47 -13.28
N ALA A 252 -1.25 19.69 -13.40
CA ALA A 252 -0.43 20.89 -13.32
C ALA A 252 0.24 21.01 -11.95
N TRP A 253 -0.54 20.88 -10.86
CA TRP A 253 -0.02 20.88 -9.50
C TRP A 253 1.05 19.80 -9.26
N LEU A 254 0.78 18.57 -9.70
CA LEU A 254 1.72 17.44 -9.56
C LEU A 254 2.99 17.64 -10.40
N SER A 255 2.89 18.32 -11.54
CA SER A 255 4.06 18.65 -12.35
C SER A 255 4.98 19.64 -11.64
N GLU A 256 4.41 20.70 -11.04
CA GLU A 256 5.15 21.66 -10.21
C GLU A 256 5.76 20.97 -8.98
N TYR A 257 4.98 20.12 -8.31
CA TYR A 257 5.45 19.35 -7.16
C TYR A 257 6.59 18.43 -7.55
N TYR A 258 6.50 17.72 -8.68
CA TYR A 258 7.55 16.82 -9.15
C TYR A 258 8.85 17.57 -9.45
N VAL A 259 8.78 18.78 -10.01
CA VAL A 259 9.95 19.65 -10.18
C VAL A 259 10.56 20.00 -8.82
N TRP A 260 9.75 20.46 -7.85
CA TRP A 260 10.25 20.75 -6.50
C TRP A 260 10.85 19.49 -5.83
N PHE A 261 10.18 18.36 -5.94
CA PHE A 261 10.53 17.07 -5.34
C PHE A 261 11.84 16.50 -5.87
N THR A 262 12.17 16.73 -7.15
CA THR A 262 13.41 16.24 -7.76
C THR A 262 14.57 17.24 -7.70
N THR A 263 14.29 18.54 -7.64
CA THR A 263 15.34 19.59 -7.72
C THR A 263 15.66 20.27 -6.39
N SER A 264 14.74 20.27 -5.43
CA SER A 264 14.96 20.92 -4.14
C SER A 264 16.05 20.24 -3.32
N LYS A 265 16.66 20.99 -2.38
CA LYS A 265 17.63 20.43 -1.42
C LYS A 265 17.02 19.35 -0.54
N MET A 266 15.75 19.51 -0.15
CA MET A 266 15.01 18.53 0.67
C MET A 266 14.72 17.26 -0.13
N GLY A 267 14.14 17.39 -1.32
CA GLY A 267 13.84 16.27 -2.20
C GLY A 267 15.08 15.45 -2.58
N ARG A 268 16.15 16.09 -3.06
CA ARG A 268 17.43 15.42 -3.33
C ARG A 268 18.10 14.87 -2.06
N GLY A 269 17.82 15.44 -0.90
CA GLY A 269 18.28 14.94 0.38
C GLY A 269 17.61 13.62 0.75
N GLU A 270 16.31 13.53 0.50
CA GLU A 270 15.48 12.35 0.75
C GLU A 270 15.79 11.22 -0.24
N GLY A 271 15.86 11.52 -1.54
CA GLY A 271 16.19 10.51 -2.56
C GLY A 271 17.55 9.85 -2.36
N ARG A 272 18.51 10.56 -1.73
CA ARG A 272 19.83 10.03 -1.35
C ARG A 272 19.85 9.24 -0.04
N ALA A 273 18.74 9.15 0.69
CA ALA A 273 18.67 8.31 1.89
C ALA A 273 18.86 6.84 1.50
N LYS A 274 19.58 6.09 2.35
CA LYS A 274 19.91 4.67 2.12
C LYS A 274 18.92 3.68 2.76
N ASN A 275 17.95 4.21 3.50
CA ASN A 275 16.93 3.45 4.23
C ASN A 275 15.56 3.63 3.55
N ASN A 276 14.49 3.21 4.24
CA ASN A 276 13.10 3.30 3.81
C ASN A 276 12.68 4.67 3.26
N HIS A 277 13.29 5.78 3.72
CA HIS A 277 13.03 7.10 3.15
C HIS A 277 13.37 7.18 1.66
N GLY A 278 14.50 6.60 1.26
CA GLY A 278 14.91 6.54 -0.15
C GLY A 278 14.01 5.61 -0.96
N THR A 279 13.67 4.45 -0.40
CA THR A 279 12.74 3.51 -1.06
C THR A 279 11.38 4.16 -1.33
N PHE A 280 10.80 4.83 -0.33
CA PHE A 280 9.52 5.53 -0.49
C PHE A 280 9.62 6.85 -1.28
N TYR A 281 10.81 7.45 -1.40
CA TYR A 281 11.06 8.50 -2.38
C TYR A 281 10.88 7.94 -3.80
N ASP A 282 11.50 6.79 -4.09
CA ASP A 282 11.41 6.19 -5.43
C ASP A 282 9.97 5.73 -5.75
N VAL A 283 9.24 5.21 -4.76
CA VAL A 283 7.80 4.90 -4.92
C VAL A 283 7.02 6.16 -5.30
N GLN A 284 7.22 7.28 -4.58
CA GLN A 284 6.55 8.53 -4.91
C GLN A 284 6.90 9.01 -6.33
N ALA A 285 8.19 9.03 -6.66
CA ALA A 285 8.69 9.46 -7.96
C ALA A 285 8.05 8.66 -9.10
N LEU A 286 8.00 7.34 -8.95
CA LEU A 286 7.49 6.43 -9.96
C LEU A 286 6.01 6.64 -10.24
N PHE A 287 5.18 6.70 -9.18
CA PHE A 287 3.74 6.91 -9.33
C PHE A 287 3.41 8.32 -9.86
N LEU A 288 4.22 9.33 -9.56
CA LEU A 288 4.10 10.66 -10.15
C LEU A 288 4.42 10.63 -11.65
N LEU A 289 5.54 10.02 -12.05
CA LEU A 289 5.92 9.91 -13.46
C LEU A 289 4.87 9.16 -14.28
N ASP A 290 4.40 8.02 -13.77
CA ASP A 290 3.36 7.18 -14.39
C ASP A 290 2.05 7.98 -14.57
N TYR A 291 1.57 8.63 -13.51
CA TYR A 291 0.32 9.41 -13.56
C TYR A 291 0.40 10.64 -14.47
N LEU A 292 1.58 11.28 -14.55
CA LEU A 292 1.86 12.39 -15.45
C LEU A 292 2.08 11.97 -16.91
N GLY A 293 2.05 10.67 -17.22
CA GLY A 293 2.24 10.14 -18.56
C GLY A 293 3.71 10.19 -19.04
N ARG A 294 4.67 10.29 -18.13
CA ARG A 294 6.12 10.32 -18.42
C ARG A 294 6.69 8.90 -18.42
N TYR A 295 6.10 8.02 -19.23
CA TYR A 295 6.34 6.58 -19.18
C TYR A 295 7.79 6.16 -19.47
N ASP A 296 8.46 6.77 -20.45
CA ASP A 296 9.86 6.43 -20.77
C ASP A 296 10.81 6.77 -19.61
N GLU A 297 10.55 7.88 -18.94
CA GLU A 297 11.29 8.29 -17.75
C GLU A 297 10.97 7.38 -16.56
N ALA A 298 9.71 7.00 -16.36
CA ALA A 298 9.31 6.03 -15.35
C ALA A 298 10.03 4.70 -15.54
N LYS A 299 10.10 4.20 -16.78
CA LYS A 299 10.78 2.96 -17.16
C LYS A 299 12.28 2.99 -16.86
N LEU A 300 12.96 4.08 -17.20
CA LEU A 300 14.38 4.23 -16.86
C LEU A 300 14.58 4.34 -15.35
N PHE A 301 13.76 5.14 -14.68
CA PHE A 301 13.84 5.42 -13.26
C PHE A 301 13.62 4.18 -12.40
N ILE A 302 12.62 3.33 -12.72
CA ILE A 302 12.32 2.15 -11.91
C ILE A 302 13.46 1.14 -11.92
N LYS A 303 14.08 0.92 -13.09
CA LYS A 303 15.22 0.01 -13.21
C LYS A 303 16.39 0.48 -12.33
N GLN A 304 16.75 1.76 -12.44
CA GLN A 304 17.82 2.36 -11.63
C GLN A 304 17.48 2.32 -10.14
N SER A 305 16.23 2.58 -9.78
CA SER A 305 15.76 2.56 -8.39
C SER A 305 15.89 1.17 -7.79
N VAL A 306 15.33 0.14 -8.43
CA VAL A 306 15.40 -1.24 -7.94
C VAL A 306 16.84 -1.72 -7.80
N GLU A 307 17.68 -1.50 -8.83
CA GLU A 307 19.10 -1.85 -8.77
C GLU A 307 19.79 -1.15 -7.59
N ASN A 308 19.60 0.16 -7.42
CA ASN A 308 20.20 0.92 -6.33
C ASN A 308 19.70 0.47 -4.94
N ARG A 309 18.39 0.32 -4.75
CA ARG A 309 17.80 -0.01 -3.44
C ARG A 309 18.16 -1.43 -3.00
N ILE A 310 18.18 -2.39 -3.92
CA ILE A 310 18.57 -3.77 -3.60
C ILE A 310 20.08 -3.87 -3.39
N ASN A 311 20.90 -3.33 -4.30
CA ASN A 311 22.36 -3.48 -4.24
C ASN A 311 22.99 -2.74 -3.05
N ASN A 312 22.35 -1.68 -2.53
CA ASN A 312 22.93 -0.89 -1.44
C ASN A 312 22.15 -1.00 -0.12
N GLY A 313 20.89 -1.45 -0.15
CA GLY A 313 20.00 -1.48 1.01
C GLY A 313 19.80 -2.85 1.63
N ILE A 314 20.20 -3.92 0.96
CA ILE A 314 20.04 -5.32 1.41
C ILE A 314 21.41 -5.98 1.41
N LEU A 315 21.78 -6.67 2.48
CA LEU A 315 23.01 -7.47 2.54
C LEU A 315 22.81 -8.83 1.85
N PRO A 316 23.90 -9.56 1.50
CA PRO A 316 23.80 -10.93 0.96
C PRO A 316 23.03 -11.91 1.83
N THR A 317 22.91 -11.63 3.13
CA THR A 317 22.13 -12.38 4.12
C THR A 317 20.63 -12.09 4.08
N GLY A 318 20.21 -11.05 3.36
CA GLY A 318 18.84 -10.51 3.38
C GLY A 318 18.61 -9.42 4.42
N GLN A 319 19.51 -9.24 5.39
CA GLN A 319 19.38 -8.18 6.37
C GLN A 319 19.33 -6.81 5.70
N GLN A 320 18.46 -5.92 6.20
CA GLN A 320 18.34 -4.53 5.78
C GLN A 320 19.03 -3.63 6.82
N PRO A 321 20.35 -3.39 6.70
CA PRO A 321 21.18 -2.87 7.80
C PRO A 321 20.67 -1.52 8.33
N HIS A 322 20.28 -0.61 7.44
CA HIS A 322 19.77 0.71 7.79
C HIS A 322 18.38 0.71 8.45
N GLU A 323 17.64 -0.39 8.37
CA GLU A 323 16.40 -0.59 9.12
C GLU A 323 16.69 -1.27 10.45
N THR A 324 17.60 -2.25 10.45
CA THR A 324 17.97 -2.98 11.66
C THR A 324 18.77 -2.15 12.67
N GLU A 325 19.42 -1.06 12.26
CA GLU A 325 20.06 -0.11 13.19
C GLU A 325 19.04 0.69 14.03
N ARG A 326 17.77 0.69 13.64
CA ARG A 326 16.74 1.52 14.27
C ARG A 326 16.27 0.88 15.59
N PRO A 327 15.90 1.68 16.61
CA PRO A 327 15.34 1.12 17.84
C PRO A 327 14.06 0.32 17.64
N THR A 328 13.33 0.55 16.55
CA THR A 328 12.11 -0.20 16.15
C THR A 328 12.39 -1.00 14.87
N SER A 329 13.50 -1.74 14.90
CA SER A 329 14.11 -2.41 13.75
C SER A 329 13.18 -3.37 13.01
N TRP A 330 12.34 -4.11 13.73
CA TRP A 330 11.35 -5.02 13.13
C TRP A 330 10.37 -4.28 12.22
N PHE A 331 9.71 -3.25 12.77
CA PHE A 331 8.78 -2.40 12.03
C PHE A 331 9.43 -1.79 10.79
N TYR A 332 10.63 -1.21 10.92
CA TYR A 332 11.28 -0.55 9.80
C TYR A 332 11.72 -1.52 8.70
N SER A 333 12.10 -2.75 9.06
CA SER A 333 12.46 -3.78 8.08
C SER A 333 11.25 -4.21 7.25
N ILE A 334 10.07 -4.32 7.89
CA ILE A 334 8.81 -4.59 7.19
C ILE A 334 8.39 -3.37 6.36
N PHE A 335 8.44 -2.17 6.93
CA PHE A 335 8.05 -0.94 6.25
C PHE A 335 8.86 -0.71 4.96
N ASN A 336 10.18 -0.94 4.99
CA ASN A 336 11.00 -0.88 3.79
C ASN A 336 10.65 -1.98 2.78
N LEU A 337 10.38 -3.21 3.23
CA LEU A 337 9.91 -4.30 2.35
C LEU A 337 8.62 -3.91 1.62
N GLN A 338 7.68 -3.24 2.28
CA GLN A 338 6.46 -2.81 1.61
C GLN A 338 6.77 -1.85 0.44
N GLY A 339 7.69 -0.90 0.64
CA GLY A 339 8.16 -0.01 -0.42
C GLY A 339 8.87 -0.75 -1.56
N LEU A 340 9.71 -1.74 -1.22
CA LEU A 340 10.39 -2.59 -2.22
C LEU A 340 9.39 -3.44 -3.03
N PHE A 341 8.36 -3.98 -2.38
CA PHE A 341 7.29 -4.72 -3.05
C PHE A 341 6.51 -3.82 -4.01
N MET A 342 6.22 -2.57 -3.63
CA MET A 342 5.59 -1.61 -4.52
C MET A 342 6.45 -1.28 -5.75
N LEU A 343 7.76 -1.09 -5.56
CA LEU A 343 8.68 -0.86 -6.68
C LEU A 343 8.71 -2.09 -7.61
N ALA A 344 8.76 -3.30 -7.04
CA ALA A 344 8.81 -4.51 -7.83
C ALA A 344 7.51 -4.80 -8.58
N GLU A 345 6.36 -4.55 -7.97
CA GLU A 345 5.06 -4.64 -8.63
C GLU A 345 4.99 -3.69 -9.83
N ARG A 346 5.39 -2.43 -9.64
CA ARG A 346 5.38 -1.45 -10.73
C ARG A 346 6.41 -1.74 -11.81
N ALA A 347 7.54 -2.34 -11.46
CA ALA A 347 8.55 -2.73 -12.44
C ALA A 347 8.02 -3.75 -13.47
N ASP A 348 7.10 -4.64 -13.07
CA ASP A 348 6.46 -5.59 -13.98
C ASP A 348 5.71 -4.88 -15.13
N HIS A 349 5.13 -3.71 -14.86
CA HIS A 349 4.44 -2.90 -15.88
C HIS A 349 5.39 -2.29 -16.92
N PHE A 350 6.69 -2.31 -16.64
CA PHE A 350 7.75 -1.78 -17.50
C PHE A 350 8.68 -2.87 -18.06
N ASP A 351 8.21 -4.13 -18.05
CA ASP A 351 8.95 -5.32 -18.51
C ASP A 351 10.26 -5.58 -17.74
N PHE A 352 10.32 -5.21 -16.46
CA PHE A 352 11.46 -5.47 -15.60
C PHE A 352 11.08 -6.34 -14.41
N ASP A 353 11.56 -7.59 -14.40
CA ASP A 353 11.33 -8.55 -13.32
C ASP A 353 12.18 -8.22 -12.09
N ALA A 354 11.71 -7.25 -11.31
CA ALA A 354 12.32 -6.85 -10.05
C ALA A 354 12.13 -7.88 -8.93
N TRP A 355 11.11 -8.75 -9.03
CA TRP A 355 10.86 -9.81 -8.04
C TRP A 355 11.99 -10.83 -7.98
N ASN A 356 12.58 -11.14 -9.15
CA ASN A 356 13.68 -12.10 -9.28
C ASN A 356 15.03 -11.42 -9.54
N TYR A 357 15.12 -10.10 -9.42
CA TYR A 357 16.39 -9.39 -9.52
C TYR A 357 17.35 -9.82 -8.39
N VAL A 358 18.59 -10.12 -8.78
CA VAL A 358 19.68 -10.48 -7.87
C VAL A 358 20.84 -9.51 -8.07
N GLY A 359 21.19 -8.81 -6.99
CA GLY A 359 22.32 -7.89 -6.96
C GLY A 359 23.67 -8.61 -7.06
N PRO A 360 24.77 -7.86 -7.29
CA PRO A 360 26.10 -8.44 -7.53
C PRO A 360 26.61 -9.38 -6.43
N GLU A 361 26.22 -9.15 -5.17
CA GLU A 361 26.60 -9.98 -4.03
C GLU A 361 25.51 -11.00 -3.64
N GLY A 362 24.54 -11.23 -4.51
CA GLY A 362 23.43 -12.15 -4.28
C GLY A 362 22.25 -11.54 -3.51
N GLN A 363 22.13 -10.22 -3.47
CA GLN A 363 21.11 -9.48 -2.71
C GLN A 363 19.77 -9.54 -3.44
N SER A 364 18.66 -9.68 -2.73
CA SER A 364 17.34 -9.71 -3.36
C SER A 364 16.23 -9.37 -2.37
N ILE A 365 15.07 -8.97 -2.89
CA ILE A 365 13.85 -8.78 -2.10
C ILE A 365 13.46 -10.09 -1.39
N ARG A 366 13.54 -11.23 -2.10
CA ARG A 366 13.23 -12.55 -1.53
C ARG A 366 14.09 -12.88 -0.32
N LYS A 367 15.40 -12.60 -0.36
CA LYS A 367 16.28 -12.78 0.80
C LYS A 367 15.90 -11.87 1.96
N ALA A 368 15.47 -10.64 1.70
CA ALA A 368 15.02 -9.74 2.76
C ALA A 368 13.72 -10.21 3.44
N VAL A 369 12.82 -10.85 2.70
CA VAL A 369 11.68 -11.58 3.28
C VAL A 369 12.20 -12.75 4.12
N ASP A 370 13.00 -13.65 3.53
CA ASP A 370 13.49 -14.85 4.20
C ASP A 370 14.27 -14.55 5.49
N TYR A 371 15.02 -13.45 5.52
CA TYR A 371 15.74 -12.98 6.71
C TYR A 371 14.79 -12.68 7.87
N LEU A 372 13.64 -12.06 7.63
CA LEU A 372 12.65 -11.77 8.69
C LEU A 372 11.86 -13.02 9.09
N LEU A 373 11.70 -13.98 8.18
CA LEU A 373 10.87 -15.16 8.38
C LEU A 373 11.32 -16.02 9.57
N SER A 374 12.62 -16.27 9.69
CA SER A 374 13.18 -17.06 10.79
C SER A 374 12.85 -16.46 12.15
N TYR A 375 12.88 -15.12 12.25
CA TYR A 375 12.57 -14.41 13.50
C TYR A 375 11.06 -14.27 13.74
N ALA A 376 10.25 -14.27 12.68
CA ALA A 376 8.79 -14.27 12.82
C ALA A 376 8.31 -15.55 13.51
N LEU A 377 8.80 -16.71 13.03
CA LEU A 377 8.39 -18.04 13.48
C LEU A 377 8.84 -18.35 14.92
N ASN A 378 10.02 -17.87 15.33
CA ASN A 378 10.53 -18.11 16.68
C ASN A 378 10.18 -17.00 17.70
N GLY A 379 9.21 -16.14 17.40
CA GLY A 379 8.79 -15.07 18.30
C GLY A 379 9.85 -13.97 18.52
N GLY A 380 10.82 -13.84 17.62
CA GLY A 380 11.90 -12.86 17.67
C GLY A 380 13.15 -13.34 18.41
N GLU A 381 13.21 -14.62 18.79
CA GLU A 381 14.38 -15.20 19.43
C GLU A 381 15.64 -15.06 18.55
N GLY A 382 16.76 -14.65 19.15
CA GLY A 382 18.01 -14.45 18.43
C GLY A 382 18.06 -13.19 17.54
N TRP A 383 17.07 -12.29 17.60
CA TRP A 383 17.13 -11.03 16.85
C TRP A 383 18.37 -10.21 17.25
N PRO A 384 19.27 -9.90 16.31
CA PRO A 384 20.64 -9.49 16.64
C PRO A 384 20.78 -8.01 17.06
N VAL A 385 19.69 -7.25 17.05
CA VAL A 385 19.70 -5.79 17.19
C VAL A 385 18.57 -5.30 18.11
N LYS A 386 18.57 -4.01 18.44
CA LYS A 386 17.57 -3.40 19.32
C LYS A 386 16.19 -3.36 18.67
N ASN A 387 15.15 -3.86 19.36
CA ASN A 387 13.76 -3.74 18.95
C ASN A 387 12.84 -3.41 20.14
N ILE A 388 12.49 -2.14 20.32
CA ILE A 388 11.78 -1.63 21.51
C ILE A 388 10.25 -1.74 21.44
N LYS A 389 9.69 -2.19 20.31
CA LYS A 389 8.24 -2.31 20.10
C LYS A 389 7.77 -3.74 19.79
N GLY A 390 8.63 -4.73 20.02
CA GLY A 390 8.27 -6.13 19.81
C GLY A 390 8.05 -6.51 18.34
N PHE A 391 7.47 -7.69 18.15
CA PHE A 391 7.35 -8.37 16.85
C PHE A 391 5.88 -8.49 16.46
N GLU A 392 5.31 -7.38 15.96
CA GLU A 392 3.96 -7.34 15.36
C GLU A 392 3.98 -8.07 14.01
N MET A 393 3.09 -9.04 13.82
CA MET A 393 3.07 -9.93 12.66
C MET A 393 2.19 -9.43 11.53
N ASN A 394 1.17 -8.63 11.82
CA ASN A 394 0.12 -8.29 10.86
C ASN A 394 0.62 -7.88 9.46
N ASP A 395 1.51 -6.89 9.39
CA ASP A 395 2.02 -6.41 8.10
C ASP A 395 3.04 -7.37 7.46
N TYR A 396 3.73 -8.18 8.27
CA TYR A 396 4.64 -9.19 7.75
C TYR A 396 3.90 -10.39 7.15
N VAL A 397 2.80 -10.84 7.76
CA VAL A 397 1.95 -11.89 7.21
C VAL A 397 1.41 -11.50 5.83
N LYS A 398 1.04 -10.23 5.62
CA LYS A 398 0.67 -9.73 4.27
C LYS A 398 1.81 -9.82 3.26
N ILE A 399 3.04 -9.56 3.69
CA ILE A 399 4.23 -9.75 2.85
C ILE A 399 4.40 -11.24 2.50
N LEU A 400 4.19 -12.15 3.46
CA LEU A 400 4.24 -13.60 3.20
C LEU A 400 3.15 -14.07 2.23
N GLU A 401 1.92 -13.57 2.37
CA GLU A 401 0.81 -13.86 1.46
C GLU A 401 1.19 -13.48 0.02
N LEU A 402 1.72 -12.27 -0.19
CA LEU A 402 2.24 -11.87 -1.50
C LEU A 402 3.45 -12.70 -1.94
N SER A 403 4.34 -13.04 -1.03
CA SER A 403 5.54 -13.84 -1.32
C SER A 403 5.17 -15.24 -1.85
N TYR A 404 4.15 -15.88 -1.26
CA TYR A 404 3.62 -17.14 -1.75
C TYR A 404 3.06 -16.99 -3.17
N ILE A 405 2.29 -15.93 -3.44
CA ILE A 405 1.72 -15.66 -4.76
C ILE A 405 2.81 -15.43 -5.82
N ILE A 406 3.85 -14.68 -5.46
CA ILE A 406 4.92 -14.29 -6.37
C ILE A 406 5.85 -15.46 -6.69
N TRP A 407 6.26 -16.22 -5.66
CA TRP A 407 7.32 -17.24 -5.80
C TRP A 407 6.83 -18.69 -5.72
N GLY A 408 5.60 -18.94 -5.26
CA GLY A 408 5.03 -20.30 -5.16
C GLY A 408 5.79 -21.24 -4.22
N ASP A 409 6.53 -20.69 -3.26
CA ASP A 409 7.34 -21.45 -2.30
C ASP A 409 6.50 -21.78 -1.06
N GLU A 410 6.28 -23.07 -0.82
CA GLU A 410 5.40 -23.59 0.25
C GLU A 410 5.83 -23.13 1.64
N LYS A 411 7.11 -22.81 1.86
CA LYS A 411 7.56 -22.28 3.15
C LYS A 411 6.79 -21.03 3.57
N TYR A 412 6.36 -20.20 2.61
CA TYR A 412 5.56 -19.02 2.90
C TYR A 412 4.14 -19.40 3.27
N LEU A 413 3.54 -20.39 2.61
CA LEU A 413 2.22 -20.91 2.96
C LEU A 413 2.22 -21.49 4.39
N ASP A 414 3.16 -22.39 4.68
CA ASP A 414 3.33 -23.00 6.01
C ASP A 414 3.47 -21.92 7.08
N SER A 415 4.29 -20.90 6.80
CA SER A 415 4.50 -19.78 7.73
C SER A 415 3.26 -18.90 7.90
N ILE A 416 2.45 -18.71 6.86
CA ILE A 416 1.17 -18.00 6.96
C ILE A 416 0.22 -18.78 7.88
N GLU A 417 0.12 -20.10 7.73
CA GLU A 417 -0.75 -20.93 8.58
C GLU A 417 -0.39 -20.80 10.06
N GLU A 418 0.92 -20.74 10.37
CA GLU A 418 1.41 -20.57 11.74
C GLU A 418 1.21 -19.14 12.29
N LEU A 419 1.56 -18.12 11.51
CA LEU A 419 1.65 -16.73 12.01
C LEU A 419 0.33 -15.97 11.94
N ARG A 420 -0.60 -16.40 11.10
CA ARG A 420 -1.84 -15.68 10.85
C ARG A 420 -2.80 -15.62 12.04
N PRO A 421 -2.97 -16.66 12.88
CA PRO A 421 -3.73 -16.54 14.11
C PRO A 421 -3.20 -15.40 15.01
N LYS A 422 -1.88 -15.24 15.10
CA LYS A 422 -1.24 -14.15 15.85
C LYS A 422 -1.54 -12.79 15.21
N ALA A 423 -1.41 -12.65 13.89
CA ALA A 423 -1.79 -11.43 13.18
C ALA A 423 -3.28 -11.05 13.40
N LYS A 424 -4.20 -12.03 13.38
CA LYS A 424 -5.62 -11.79 13.66
C LYS A 424 -5.87 -11.38 15.11
N ALA A 425 -5.16 -11.96 16.07
CA ALA A 425 -5.23 -11.56 17.47
C ALA A 425 -4.74 -10.11 17.68
N GLU A 426 -3.65 -9.72 17.02
CA GLU A 426 -3.14 -8.34 17.02
C GLU A 426 -4.17 -7.34 16.47
N GLN A 427 -4.81 -7.68 15.34
CA GLN A 427 -5.89 -6.88 14.75
C GLN A 427 -7.07 -6.73 15.72
N ALA A 428 -7.53 -7.83 16.34
CA ALA A 428 -8.67 -7.84 17.25
C ALA A 428 -8.41 -7.07 18.56
N ALA A 429 -7.17 -7.13 19.07
CA ALA A 429 -6.78 -6.44 20.29
C ALA A 429 -6.73 -4.90 20.15
N GLY A 430 -6.89 -4.37 18.94
CA GLY A 430 -6.81 -2.93 18.69
C GLY A 430 -5.46 -2.33 19.11
N LEU A 431 -4.40 -3.16 19.15
CA LEU A 431 -3.04 -2.73 19.47
C LEU A 431 -2.70 -1.57 18.52
N LYS A 432 -2.56 -0.39 19.13
CA LYS A 432 -2.76 0.91 18.48
C LYS A 432 -1.62 1.26 17.53
N LEU A 433 -1.96 1.41 16.25
CA LEU A 433 -1.77 2.64 15.46
C LEU A 433 -2.48 2.62 14.08
N ALA A 434 -3.16 1.52 13.75
CA ALA A 434 -3.91 1.41 12.51
C ALA A 434 -5.37 1.01 12.82
N LYS A 435 -6.21 1.98 13.20
CA LYS A 435 -7.69 1.87 13.06
C LYS A 435 -8.13 1.87 11.58
N TRP A 436 -7.23 1.46 10.71
CA TRP A 436 -7.22 1.59 9.26
C TRP A 436 -6.52 0.32 8.82
N GLU A 437 -7.27 -0.70 8.44
CA GLU A 437 -6.72 -1.90 7.83
C GLU A 437 -5.84 -1.44 6.67
N ASP A 438 -4.52 -1.39 6.88
CA ASP A 438 -3.58 -0.93 5.87
C ASP A 438 -3.40 -2.05 4.85
N ASN A 439 -4.46 -2.33 4.13
CA ASN A 439 -4.59 -3.40 3.16
C ASN A 439 -4.17 -2.91 1.79
N TYR A 440 -3.40 -1.83 1.67
CA TYR A 440 -3.09 -1.26 0.36
C TYR A 440 -2.33 -2.18 -0.57
N LEU A 441 -1.37 -2.95 -0.06
CA LEU A 441 -0.68 -3.99 -0.83
C LEU A 441 -1.67 -5.05 -1.34
N CYS A 442 -2.73 -5.21 -0.58
CA CYS A 442 -3.79 -6.16 -0.77
C CYS A 442 -4.87 -5.61 -1.75
N ASP A 443 -5.20 -4.33 -1.66
CA ASP A 443 -6.05 -3.60 -2.61
C ASP A 443 -5.35 -3.47 -3.98
N ILE A 444 -4.02 -3.32 -4.01
CA ILE A 444 -3.21 -3.36 -5.24
C ILE A 444 -3.28 -4.74 -5.89
N ALA A 445 -3.25 -5.81 -5.10
CA ALA A 445 -3.38 -7.19 -5.61
C ALA A 445 -4.78 -7.47 -6.20
N LEU A 446 -5.84 -6.82 -5.71
CA LEU A 446 -7.19 -6.92 -6.27
C LEU A 446 -7.33 -6.30 -7.67
N LEU A 447 -6.48 -5.33 -8.02
CA LEU A 447 -6.59 -4.52 -9.24
C LEU A 447 -5.55 -4.86 -10.31
N THR A 448 -4.49 -5.57 -9.94
CA THR A 448 -3.48 -6.05 -10.89
C THR A 448 -3.93 -7.41 -11.46
N ASN A 449 -3.54 -7.70 -12.70
CA ASN A 449 -3.99 -8.85 -13.51
C ASN A 449 -3.60 -10.24 -12.94
N ARG A 450 -3.22 -10.31 -11.65
CA ARG A 450 -2.90 -11.50 -10.87
C ARG A 450 -4.12 -12.00 -10.10
N LEU A 451 -5.24 -12.15 -10.84
CA LEU A 451 -6.43 -12.95 -10.51
C LEU A 451 -6.75 -13.07 -9.01
N LEU A 452 -7.62 -12.17 -8.53
CA LEU A 452 -8.50 -12.43 -7.37
C LEU A 452 -7.78 -13.02 -6.14
N TRP A 453 -6.86 -12.27 -5.55
CA TRP A 453 -6.44 -12.59 -4.18
C TRP A 453 -7.39 -11.96 -3.19
N THR A 454 -7.96 -12.83 -2.37
CA THR A 454 -8.68 -12.45 -1.19
C THR A 454 -7.65 -11.87 -0.24
N CYS A 455 -7.66 -10.55 -0.10
CA CYS A 455 -7.38 -9.98 1.21
C CYS A 455 -8.36 -10.66 2.13
N LEU A 456 -7.89 -11.64 2.86
CA LEU A 456 -8.74 -12.40 3.75
C LEU A 456 -8.93 -11.54 4.99
N TYR A 457 -9.81 -10.55 4.84
CA TYR A 457 -10.35 -9.72 5.91
C TYR A 457 -10.83 -10.58 7.07
#